data_AF-A0A935D129-F1
#
_entry.id   AF-A0A935D129-F1
#
_cell.length_a   1.000
_cell.length_b   1.000
_cell.length_c   1.000
_cell.angle_alpha   90.00
_cell.angle_beta   90.00
_cell.angle_gamma   90.00
#
_symmetry.space_group_name_H-M   'P 1'
#
loop_
_entity.id
_entity.type
_entity.pdbx_description
1 polymer ?
#
loop_
_entity_poly.entity_id
_entity_poly.type
_entity_poly.pdbx_seq_one_letter_code
_entity_poly.pdbx_strand_id
1 'polypeptide(L)'
;MQVSPPTPLDTPPHTPGQVGRALLARRAAGLLAGLLVVTSACSAASPRPSRAQADPGDDFYEEEAPLEPSEPDSVNPNGFQAGERPAPPPVDAAPPPVDATPPPVDATPPPVDGGRPDASVDAGRPDASVDAGPPPKVYCPPLGAGDLAITELLLSSRSGSGDNAEWVEITSRRSACWLKLDGLVVESPKGAAFDTATLPAGTELPPLGIVLVAGSLAGARALGLPEPVYAFERTDVLKNDGDRITVRAGTTVIDQLDYPPFSNVTPARSIAFPANCPAAVRSDWSRWSLTFSTYASGAQRGTPGRDNVDVTCY
;
A
#
# COMPACT_ATOMS: atom_id res chain seq x y z
N MET A 1 -35.93 46.95 17.69
CA MET A 1 -35.33 46.39 18.93
C MET A 1 -34.10 45.60 18.50
N GLN A 2 -32.92 46.17 18.73
CA GLN A 2 -31.63 45.61 18.33
C GLN A 2 -31.06 44.92 19.57
N VAL A 3 -30.90 43.60 19.52
CA VAL A 3 -30.37 42.80 20.64
C VAL A 3 -28.86 42.67 20.42
N SER A 4 -28.09 43.27 21.32
CA SER A 4 -26.63 43.15 21.34
C SER A 4 -26.20 41.72 21.69
N PRO A 5 -25.12 41.19 21.09
CA PRO A 5 -24.58 39.89 21.45
C PRO A 5 -23.83 39.93 22.81
N PRO A 6 -23.75 38.80 23.53
CA PRO A 6 -23.12 38.74 24.84
C PRO A 6 -21.58 38.80 24.76
N THR A 7 -21.00 39.53 25.71
CA THR A 7 -19.56 39.66 25.94
C THR A 7 -18.95 38.29 26.36
N PRO A 8 -17.80 37.88 25.80
CA PRO A 8 -17.11 36.67 26.24
C PRO A 8 -16.48 36.87 27.62
N LEU A 9 -16.62 35.86 28.48
CA LEU A 9 -15.98 35.79 29.80
C LEU A 9 -14.46 35.66 29.67
N ASP A 10 -13.74 36.48 30.44
CA ASP A 10 -12.30 36.41 30.68
C ASP A 10 -11.89 35.06 31.31
N THR A 11 -10.99 34.35 30.64
CA THR A 11 -10.30 33.18 31.20
C THR A 11 -8.97 33.64 31.81
N PRO A 12 -8.64 33.29 33.08
CA PRO A 12 -7.41 33.74 33.71
C PRO A 12 -6.16 33.06 33.10
N PRO A 13 -5.00 33.74 33.11
CA PRO A 13 -3.77 33.24 32.52
C PRO A 13 -3.16 32.10 33.33
N HIS A 14 -2.77 31.03 32.63
CA HIS A 14 -1.96 29.94 33.17
C HIS A 14 -0.51 30.41 33.44
N THR A 15 -0.07 30.25 34.69
CA THR A 15 1.30 30.49 35.15
C THR A 15 2.22 29.32 34.78
N PRO A 16 3.34 29.53 34.06
CA PRO A 16 4.35 28.50 33.86
C PRO A 16 5.33 28.47 35.05
N GLY A 17 5.22 27.43 35.87
CA GLY A 17 6.18 27.12 36.93
C GLY A 17 7.41 26.39 36.39
N GLN A 18 8.55 27.09 36.42
CA GLN A 18 9.90 26.53 36.29
C GLN A 18 10.30 25.68 37.51
N VAL A 19 11.40 24.94 37.29
CA VAL A 19 12.46 24.52 38.22
C VAL A 19 12.41 23.06 38.66
N GLY A 20 13.44 22.31 38.26
CA GLY A 20 13.75 20.99 38.80
C GLY A 20 14.92 20.25 38.14
N ARG A 21 16.09 20.89 38.00
CA ARG A 21 17.37 20.18 37.78
C ARG A 21 17.87 19.64 39.13
N ALA A 22 18.06 18.33 39.25
CA ALA A 22 18.93 17.68 40.25
C ALA A 22 19.43 16.35 39.62
N LEU A 23 20.70 16.28 39.20
CA LEU A 23 21.87 15.75 39.92
C LEU A 23 21.90 14.22 40.16
N LEU A 24 22.90 13.61 39.50
CA LEU A 24 23.69 12.41 39.82
C LEU A 24 23.32 11.54 41.06
N ALA A 25 23.24 10.21 40.84
CA ALA A 25 23.99 9.15 41.55
C ALA A 25 23.57 7.77 40.98
N ARG A 26 24.46 7.02 40.32
CA ARG A 26 25.28 5.90 40.85
C ARG A 26 24.53 4.71 41.48
N ARG A 27 24.82 3.53 40.90
CA ARG A 27 24.70 2.14 41.42
C ARG A 27 23.24 1.63 41.48
N ALA A 28 22.90 0.40 41.11
CA ALA A 28 23.56 -0.86 41.41
C ALA A 28 23.11 -1.94 40.42
N ALA A 29 24.01 -2.88 40.13
CA ALA A 29 23.70 -4.16 39.54
C ALA A 29 22.73 -4.92 40.47
N GLY A 30 21.55 -5.26 39.96
CA GLY A 30 20.59 -6.14 40.60
C GLY A 30 20.47 -7.43 39.78
N LEU A 31 21.33 -8.40 40.08
CA LEU A 31 21.16 -9.79 39.67
C LEU A 31 19.92 -10.32 40.41
N LEU A 32 18.80 -10.51 39.71
CA LEU A 32 17.65 -11.23 40.23
C LEU A 32 17.53 -12.55 39.46
N ALA A 33 18.08 -13.59 40.09
CA ALA A 33 17.83 -14.98 39.75
C ALA A 33 16.37 -15.29 40.08
N GLY A 34 15.52 -15.23 39.06
CA GLY A 34 14.15 -15.74 39.11
C GLY A 34 14.16 -17.25 38.96
N LEU A 35 14.06 -17.95 40.09
CA LEU A 35 13.82 -19.38 40.20
C LEU A 35 12.43 -19.70 39.62
N LEU A 36 12.36 -20.11 38.35
CA LEU A 36 11.14 -20.64 37.75
C LEU A 36 11.05 -22.14 38.06
N VAL A 37 10.13 -22.48 38.95
CA VAL A 37 9.74 -23.87 39.24
C VAL A 37 9.02 -24.41 38.00
N VAL A 38 9.72 -25.24 37.22
CA VAL A 38 9.11 -26.04 36.15
C VAL A 38 8.52 -27.29 36.81
N THR A 39 7.19 -27.29 36.99
CA THR A 39 6.44 -28.51 37.28
C THR A 39 6.41 -29.37 36.02
N SER A 40 7.37 -30.28 35.91
CA SER A 40 7.40 -31.33 34.90
C SER A 40 6.22 -32.28 35.13
N ALA A 41 5.15 -32.13 34.35
CA ALA A 41 4.12 -33.13 34.22
C ALA A 41 4.68 -34.28 33.37
N CYS A 42 4.93 -35.42 34.02
CA CYS A 42 5.25 -36.68 33.36
C CYS A 42 4.11 -37.08 32.41
N SER A 43 4.24 -36.76 31.12
CA SER A 43 3.52 -37.47 30.07
C SER A 43 4.30 -38.74 29.74
N ALA A 44 3.66 -39.88 29.99
CA ALA A 44 4.16 -41.21 29.66
C ALA A 44 4.52 -41.27 28.17
N ALA A 45 5.81 -41.42 27.88
CA ALA A 45 6.31 -41.66 26.55
C ALA A 45 5.89 -43.08 26.12
N SER A 46 5.00 -43.17 25.14
CA SER A 46 4.81 -44.41 24.39
C SER A 46 6.12 -44.79 23.69
N PRO A 47 6.52 -46.08 23.71
CA PRO A 47 7.72 -46.52 23.03
C PRO A 47 7.56 -46.33 21.52
N ARG A 48 8.38 -45.46 20.93
CA ARG A 48 8.51 -45.36 19.47
C ARG A 48 9.21 -46.64 18.97
N PRO A 49 8.69 -47.30 17.93
CA PRO A 49 9.43 -48.38 17.28
C PRO A 49 10.72 -47.82 16.68
N SER A 50 11.84 -48.42 17.07
CA SER A 50 13.16 -48.20 16.47
C SER A 50 13.06 -48.49 14.98
N ARG A 51 13.18 -47.44 14.16
CA ARG A 51 13.26 -47.56 12.70
C ARG A 51 14.68 -48.03 12.40
N ALA A 52 14.80 -49.25 11.88
CA ALA A 52 16.05 -49.81 11.40
C ALA A 52 16.70 -48.84 10.40
N GLN A 53 18.02 -48.69 10.57
CA GLN A 53 18.91 -47.93 9.73
C GLN A 53 18.82 -48.47 8.30
N ALA A 54 18.36 -47.64 7.37
CA ALA A 54 18.29 -47.98 5.96
C ALA A 54 19.73 -48.09 5.42
N ASP A 55 19.97 -49.21 4.75
CA ASP A 55 21.19 -49.55 4.04
C ASP A 55 21.38 -48.58 2.86
N PRO A 56 22.54 -47.89 2.72
CA PRO A 56 22.83 -47.06 1.57
C PRO A 56 23.39 -47.96 0.45
N GLY A 57 22.51 -48.75 -0.16
CA GLY A 57 22.88 -49.70 -1.18
C GLY A 57 21.80 -49.78 -2.25
N ASP A 58 22.09 -49.10 -3.35
CA ASP A 58 21.58 -49.33 -4.71
C ASP A 58 20.06 -49.23 -4.95
N ASP A 59 19.75 -48.82 -6.17
CA ASP A 59 18.44 -48.81 -6.82
C ASP A 59 17.60 -47.53 -6.70
N PHE A 60 16.91 -47.21 -7.80
CA PHE A 60 16.00 -46.08 -8.06
C PHE A 60 16.60 -44.82 -8.69
N TYR A 61 17.36 -45.00 -9.77
CA TYR A 61 17.05 -44.22 -10.98
C TYR A 61 15.93 -44.96 -11.72
N GLU A 62 14.68 -44.74 -11.31
CA GLU A 62 13.56 -44.97 -12.22
C GLU A 62 13.57 -43.81 -13.23
N GLU A 63 13.94 -44.16 -14.46
CA GLU A 63 13.80 -43.33 -15.64
C GLU A 63 12.34 -42.90 -15.74
N GLU A 64 12.03 -41.67 -15.31
CA GLU A 64 10.68 -41.09 -15.44
C GLU A 64 10.24 -41.17 -16.90
N ALA A 65 9.24 -42.01 -17.17
CA ALA A 65 8.63 -42.11 -18.47
C ALA A 65 8.10 -40.73 -18.90
N PRO A 66 8.17 -40.38 -20.20
CA PRO A 66 7.65 -39.11 -20.71
C PRO A 66 6.20 -38.92 -20.29
N LEU A 67 5.92 -37.84 -19.56
CA LEU A 67 4.56 -37.45 -19.19
C LEU A 67 3.78 -37.23 -20.49
N GLU A 68 2.78 -38.08 -20.74
CA GLU A 68 1.80 -37.82 -21.78
C GLU A 68 1.06 -36.52 -21.44
N PRO A 69 0.86 -35.61 -22.41
CA PRO A 69 0.14 -34.37 -22.17
C PRO A 69 -1.29 -34.70 -21.76
N SER A 70 -1.65 -34.37 -20.52
CA SER A 70 -3.00 -34.50 -20.02
C SER A 70 -3.95 -33.66 -20.87
N GLU A 71 -5.08 -34.26 -21.23
CA GLU A 71 -6.17 -33.60 -21.95
C GLU A 71 -6.59 -32.32 -21.21
N PRO A 72 -6.89 -31.23 -21.93
CA PRO A 72 -7.23 -29.96 -21.30
C PRO A 72 -8.47 -30.12 -20.42
N ASP A 73 -8.28 -29.91 -19.11
CA ASP A 73 -9.37 -29.87 -18.14
C ASP A 73 -10.46 -28.90 -18.63
N SER A 74 -11.68 -29.44 -18.70
CA SER A 74 -12.88 -28.68 -19.04
C SER A 74 -13.03 -27.49 -18.09
N VAL A 75 -12.86 -26.30 -18.65
CA VAL A 75 -12.99 -25.02 -17.97
C VAL A 75 -14.33 -24.95 -17.24
N ASN A 76 -14.28 -24.77 -15.92
CA ASN A 76 -15.45 -24.52 -15.07
C ASN A 76 -16.14 -23.21 -15.50
N PRO A 77 -17.39 -23.23 -16.01
CA PRO A 77 -18.08 -22.05 -16.54
C PRO A 77 -18.55 -21.05 -15.47
N ASN A 78 -18.29 -21.31 -14.18
CA ASN A 78 -18.77 -20.47 -13.07
C ASN A 78 -17.69 -19.55 -12.44
N GLY A 79 -16.49 -19.46 -13.02
CA GLY A 79 -15.44 -18.54 -12.56
C GLY A 79 -15.64 -17.15 -13.16
N PHE A 80 -15.95 -16.15 -12.32
CA PHE A 80 -16.00 -14.72 -12.63
C PHE A 80 -16.45 -14.40 -14.05
N GLN A 81 -17.76 -14.23 -14.23
CA GLN A 81 -18.26 -13.52 -15.41
C GLN A 81 -17.63 -12.12 -15.37
N ALA A 82 -16.57 -11.93 -16.16
CA ALA A 82 -16.27 -10.64 -16.74
C ALA A 82 -17.60 -10.18 -17.33
N GLY A 83 -18.27 -9.23 -16.67
CA GLY A 83 -19.59 -8.78 -17.08
C GLY A 83 -19.57 -8.59 -18.58
N GLU A 84 -20.51 -9.27 -19.25
CA GLU A 84 -20.66 -9.22 -20.70
C GLU A 84 -20.58 -7.76 -21.11
N ARG A 85 -19.44 -7.36 -21.68
CA ARG A 85 -19.31 -6.06 -22.29
C ARG A 85 -20.38 -6.05 -23.38
N PRO A 86 -21.35 -5.12 -23.36
CA PRO A 86 -22.34 -5.03 -24.42
C PRO A 86 -21.60 -5.06 -25.76
N ALA A 87 -22.04 -5.95 -26.66
CA ALA A 87 -21.47 -6.04 -27.99
C ALA A 87 -21.42 -4.62 -28.57
N PRO A 88 -20.27 -4.14 -29.06
CA PRO A 88 -20.21 -2.84 -29.70
C PRO A 88 -21.28 -2.82 -30.81
N PRO A 89 -22.05 -1.73 -30.94
CA PRO A 89 -23.05 -1.64 -32.00
C PRO A 89 -22.36 -1.93 -33.34
N PRO A 90 -23.04 -2.62 -34.28
CA PRO A 90 -22.46 -2.94 -35.59
C PRO A 90 -21.96 -1.64 -36.22
N VAL A 91 -20.66 -1.59 -36.48
CA VAL A 91 -19.99 -0.44 -37.06
C VAL A 91 -20.21 -0.48 -38.58
N ASP A 92 -21.47 -0.37 -39.01
CA ASP A 92 -21.83 -0.15 -40.41
C ASP A 92 -21.77 1.35 -40.71
N ALA A 93 -20.55 1.87 -40.78
CA ALA A 93 -20.24 3.08 -41.50
C ALA A 93 -18.78 2.99 -41.94
N ALA A 94 -18.56 2.73 -43.24
CA ALA A 94 -17.30 3.07 -43.86
C ALA A 94 -17.00 4.54 -43.50
N PRO A 95 -15.84 4.86 -42.91
CA PRO A 95 -15.52 6.22 -42.57
C PRO A 95 -15.59 7.07 -43.85
N PRO A 96 -16.27 8.24 -43.81
CA PRO A 96 -16.25 9.13 -44.96
C PRO A 96 -14.79 9.45 -45.31
N PRO A 97 -14.45 9.58 -46.60
CA PRO A 97 -13.08 9.91 -47.01
C PRO A 97 -12.66 11.19 -46.28
N VAL A 98 -11.64 11.07 -45.43
CA VAL A 98 -11.01 12.21 -44.79
C VAL A 98 -10.19 12.93 -45.86
N ASP A 99 -10.64 14.12 -46.23
CA ASP A 99 -9.91 15.04 -47.09
C ASP A 99 -8.63 15.46 -46.36
N ALA A 100 -7.51 14.84 -46.73
CA ALA A 100 -6.19 15.07 -46.16
C ALA A 100 -5.53 16.35 -46.72
N THR A 101 -6.30 17.43 -46.81
CA THR A 101 -5.75 18.75 -47.15
C THR A 101 -5.36 19.44 -45.83
N PRO A 102 -4.06 19.51 -45.47
CA PRO A 102 -3.64 20.21 -44.27
C PRO A 102 -4.02 21.70 -44.40
N PRO A 103 -4.56 22.32 -43.33
CA PRO A 103 -4.83 23.75 -43.36
C PRO A 103 -3.51 24.50 -43.58
N PRO A 104 -3.50 25.57 -44.40
CA PRO A 104 -2.31 26.39 -44.57
C PRO A 104 -1.88 26.94 -43.21
N VAL A 105 -0.69 26.55 -42.77
CA VAL A 105 -0.04 27.15 -41.60
C VAL A 105 0.36 28.57 -41.96
N ASP A 106 -0.37 29.54 -41.40
CA ASP A 106 -0.04 30.95 -41.49
C ASP A 106 1.22 31.21 -40.64
N ALA A 107 2.37 31.05 -41.29
CA ALA A 107 3.68 31.37 -40.75
C ALA A 107 3.91 32.89 -40.79
N THR A 108 3.11 33.63 -40.03
CA THR A 108 3.43 35.03 -39.73
C THR A 108 4.23 35.06 -38.42
N PRO A 109 5.58 35.21 -38.46
CA PRO A 109 6.35 35.40 -37.25
C PRO A 109 5.89 36.70 -36.55
N PRO A 110 5.77 36.71 -35.22
CA PRO A 110 5.45 37.93 -34.49
C PRO A 110 6.54 38.98 -34.76
N PRO A 111 6.16 40.25 -34.94
CA PRO A 111 7.13 41.32 -35.15
C PRO A 111 8.08 41.37 -33.95
N VAL A 112 9.38 41.28 -34.24
CA VAL A 112 10.45 41.53 -33.29
C VAL A 112 10.40 43.03 -33.00
N ASP A 113 9.82 43.40 -31.85
CA ASP A 113 9.76 44.78 -31.40
C ASP A 113 11.15 45.21 -30.91
N GLY A 114 11.90 45.75 -31.86
CA GLY A 114 13.16 46.43 -31.64
C GLY A 114 12.92 47.83 -31.09
N GLY A 115 12.97 47.94 -29.76
CA GLY A 115 13.60 49.09 -29.11
C GLY A 115 12.70 50.01 -28.30
N ARG A 116 13.00 50.11 -27.00
CA ARG A 116 13.23 51.40 -26.34
C ARG A 116 13.94 51.22 -24.98
N PRO A 117 15.04 51.93 -24.69
CA PRO A 117 15.56 52.06 -23.34
C PRO A 117 14.81 53.18 -22.63
N ASP A 118 13.64 52.87 -22.07
CA ASP A 118 12.96 53.79 -21.17
C ASP A 118 13.35 53.46 -19.73
N ALA A 119 14.04 54.41 -19.11
CA ALA A 119 14.37 54.44 -17.70
C ALA A 119 13.08 54.43 -16.85
N SER A 120 12.57 53.25 -16.53
CA SER A 120 11.53 53.12 -15.50
C SER A 120 12.19 53.20 -14.13
N VAL A 121 11.89 54.28 -13.44
CA VAL A 121 12.18 54.49 -12.02
C VAL A 121 11.75 53.24 -11.26
N ASP A 122 12.74 52.59 -10.64
CA ASP A 122 12.59 51.53 -9.64
C ASP A 122 11.85 52.11 -8.42
N ALA A 123 10.52 52.17 -8.53
CA ALA A 123 9.65 52.39 -7.40
C ALA A 123 9.66 51.09 -6.60
N GLY A 124 10.72 50.93 -5.79
CA GLY A 124 10.99 49.77 -4.96
C GLY A 124 9.71 49.22 -4.35
N ARG A 125 9.20 48.17 -4.98
CA ARG A 125 8.10 47.39 -4.43
C ARG A 125 8.72 46.71 -3.22
N PRO A 126 8.21 46.92 -1.99
CA PRO A 126 8.66 46.13 -0.87
C PRO A 126 8.17 44.71 -1.12
N ASP A 127 8.98 43.92 -1.84
CA ASP A 127 8.90 42.46 -1.94
C ASP A 127 9.32 41.86 -0.60
N ALA A 128 8.67 42.32 0.47
CA ALA A 128 8.64 41.65 1.75
C ALA A 128 7.41 40.73 1.74
N SER A 129 7.34 39.80 0.78
CA SER A 129 6.65 38.55 1.06
C SER A 129 7.50 37.87 2.12
N VAL A 130 7.19 38.16 3.38
CA VAL A 130 7.77 37.43 4.51
C VAL A 130 7.42 35.98 4.23
N ASP A 131 8.44 35.19 3.94
CA ASP A 131 8.35 33.73 3.80
C ASP A 131 7.92 33.19 5.16
N ALA A 132 6.61 33.29 5.43
CA ALA A 132 5.95 32.60 6.50
C ALA A 132 6.03 31.15 6.10
N GLY A 133 7.11 30.50 6.54
CA GLY A 133 7.43 29.13 6.17
C GLY A 133 6.24 28.18 6.32
N PRO A 134 6.39 26.93 5.87
CA PRO A 134 5.27 26.00 5.77
C PRO A 134 4.47 25.93 7.08
N PRO A 135 3.12 25.96 7.00
CA PRO A 135 2.28 25.95 8.18
C PRO A 135 2.59 24.72 9.06
N PRO A 136 2.46 24.83 10.39
CA PRO A 136 2.75 23.72 11.28
C PRO A 136 1.84 22.52 10.99
N LYS A 137 2.41 21.31 11.08
CA LYS A 137 1.63 20.07 10.91
C LYS A 137 0.58 19.93 12.03
N VAL A 138 -0.66 19.71 11.64
CA VAL A 138 -1.76 19.33 12.54
C VAL A 138 -1.90 17.81 12.52
N TYR A 139 -1.75 17.17 13.67
CA TYR A 139 -1.86 15.71 13.79
C TYR A 139 -3.28 15.28 14.20
N CYS A 140 -3.71 14.15 13.67
CA CYS A 140 -4.96 13.51 14.09
C CYS A 140 -4.83 12.90 15.50
N PRO A 141 -5.95 12.59 16.17
CA PRO A 141 -5.95 11.69 17.31
C PRO A 141 -5.31 10.32 16.98
N PRO A 142 -5.01 9.48 17.99
CA PRO A 142 -4.52 8.12 17.76
C PRO A 142 -5.40 7.33 16.78
N LEU A 143 -4.76 6.48 15.98
CA LEU A 143 -5.42 5.68 14.94
C LEU A 143 -6.55 4.81 15.51
N GLY A 144 -7.72 4.88 14.88
CA GLY A 144 -8.86 4.01 15.12
C GLY A 144 -9.28 3.23 13.88
N ALA A 145 -10.22 2.31 14.04
CA ALA A 145 -10.77 1.52 12.94
C ALA A 145 -11.31 2.42 11.81
N GLY A 146 -10.93 2.12 10.57
CA GLY A 146 -11.34 2.85 9.37
C GLY A 146 -10.51 4.10 9.04
N ASP A 147 -9.48 4.42 9.83
CA ASP A 147 -8.60 5.57 9.56
C ASP A 147 -7.63 5.34 8.40
N LEU A 148 -7.32 4.07 8.15
CA LEU A 148 -6.56 3.60 7.00
C LEU A 148 -7.44 2.60 6.22
N ALA A 149 -7.15 2.44 4.94
CA ALA A 149 -7.79 1.42 4.11
C ALA A 149 -6.75 0.77 3.20
N ILE A 150 -6.79 -0.55 3.09
CA ILE A 150 -6.08 -1.30 2.04
C ILE A 150 -6.81 -1.06 0.72
N THR A 151 -6.11 -0.52 -0.28
CA THR A 151 -6.70 -0.01 -1.54
C THR A 151 -6.18 -0.67 -2.80
N GLU A 152 -4.97 -1.24 -2.79
CA GLU A 152 -4.42 -1.93 -3.96
C GLU A 152 -3.50 -3.07 -3.50
N LEU A 153 -3.51 -4.17 -4.23
CA LEU A 153 -2.72 -5.38 -3.97
C LEU A 153 -2.00 -5.81 -5.25
N LEU A 154 -0.68 -6.02 -5.17
CA LEU A 154 0.05 -6.83 -6.15
C LEU A 154 0.39 -8.18 -5.51
N LEU A 155 -0.37 -9.21 -5.88
CA LEU A 155 -0.26 -10.56 -5.28
C LEU A 155 0.83 -11.42 -5.92
N SER A 156 1.25 -11.09 -7.14
CA SER A 156 2.39 -11.71 -7.79
C SER A 156 2.97 -10.77 -8.86
N SER A 157 4.26 -10.48 -8.76
CA SER A 157 5.00 -9.71 -9.75
C SER A 157 5.59 -10.57 -10.87
N ARG A 158 5.71 -11.88 -10.67
CA ARG A 158 6.19 -12.84 -11.67
C ARG A 158 5.73 -14.27 -11.36
N SER A 159 5.65 -15.10 -12.39
CA SER A 159 5.40 -16.53 -12.22
C SER A 159 6.58 -17.24 -11.52
N GLY A 160 6.27 -18.25 -10.69
CA GLY A 160 7.27 -19.15 -10.11
C GLY A 160 7.83 -18.68 -8.77
N SER A 161 9.03 -19.15 -8.43
CA SER A 161 9.64 -18.89 -7.12
C SER A 161 10.40 -17.57 -7.04
N GLY A 162 10.55 -17.07 -5.80
CA GLY A 162 11.31 -15.85 -5.50
C GLY A 162 10.63 -14.58 -5.99
N ASP A 163 9.30 -14.59 -6.07
CA ASP A 163 8.54 -13.36 -6.18
C ASP A 163 8.81 -12.50 -4.92
N ASN A 164 9.21 -11.25 -5.13
CA ASN A 164 9.66 -10.36 -4.07
C ASN A 164 9.10 -8.95 -4.22
N ALA A 165 8.34 -8.70 -5.28
CA ALA A 165 7.82 -7.37 -5.58
C ALA A 165 6.30 -7.29 -5.35
N GLU A 166 5.74 -8.29 -4.68
CA GLU A 166 4.41 -8.24 -4.09
C GLU A 166 4.29 -7.04 -3.17
N TRP A 167 3.13 -6.40 -3.12
CA TRP A 167 2.92 -5.27 -2.24
C TRP A 167 1.44 -5.05 -1.88
N VAL A 168 1.25 -4.38 -0.75
CA VAL A 168 -0.03 -3.86 -0.25
C VAL A 168 0.07 -2.34 -0.17
N GLU A 169 -0.93 -1.65 -0.74
CA GLU A 169 -1.09 -0.21 -0.57
C GLU A 169 -2.15 0.09 0.48
N ILE A 170 -1.80 1.05 1.35
CA ILE A 170 -2.65 1.51 2.43
C ILE A 170 -2.79 3.03 2.32
N THR A 171 -4.03 3.50 2.19
CA THR A 171 -4.35 4.93 2.06
C THR A 171 -4.96 5.47 3.35
N SER A 172 -4.57 6.68 3.74
CA SER A 172 -5.23 7.46 4.79
C SER A 172 -6.65 7.85 4.38
N ARG A 173 -7.61 7.64 5.28
CA ARG A 173 -9.00 8.11 5.12
C ARG A 173 -9.22 9.48 5.78
N ARG A 174 -8.19 10.05 6.43
CA ARG A 174 -8.24 11.37 7.07
C ARG A 174 -7.82 12.45 6.05
N SER A 175 -8.67 13.46 5.85
CA SER A 175 -8.44 14.53 4.87
C SER A 175 -7.90 15.84 5.45
N ALA A 176 -7.85 15.99 6.77
CA ALA A 176 -7.56 17.27 7.43
C ALA A 176 -6.31 17.28 8.32
N CYS A 177 -5.70 16.14 8.60
CA CYS A 177 -4.58 16.04 9.55
C CYS A 177 -3.60 14.92 9.18
N TRP A 178 -2.37 15.06 9.67
CA TRP A 178 -1.31 14.06 9.53
C TRP A 178 -1.54 12.91 10.50
N LEU A 179 -1.26 11.69 10.05
CA LEU A 179 -1.28 10.48 10.88
C LEU A 179 0.12 10.15 11.37
N LYS A 180 0.20 9.70 12.63
CA LYS A 180 1.36 9.02 13.19
C LYS A 180 1.17 7.51 12.99
N LEU A 181 2.10 6.86 12.31
CA LEU A 181 2.06 5.42 12.03
C LEU A 181 3.09 4.64 12.86
N ASP A 182 3.53 5.21 13.99
CA ASP A 182 4.54 4.62 14.88
C ASP A 182 4.14 3.20 15.31
N GLY A 183 4.92 2.19 14.88
CA GLY A 183 4.67 0.79 15.23
C GLY A 183 3.39 0.22 14.61
N LEU A 184 2.89 0.81 13.51
CA LEU A 184 1.84 0.18 12.72
C LEU A 184 2.35 -1.17 12.20
N VAL A 185 1.55 -2.21 12.36
CA VAL A 185 1.87 -3.58 11.92
C VAL A 185 0.94 -3.95 10.77
N VAL A 186 1.51 -4.47 9.68
CA VAL A 186 0.77 -5.09 8.58
C VAL A 186 1.07 -6.59 8.60
N GLU A 187 0.03 -7.41 8.66
CA GLU A 187 0.13 -8.86 8.84
C GLU A 187 -0.58 -9.59 7.70
N SER A 188 0.02 -10.67 7.21
CA SER A 188 -0.59 -11.66 6.30
C SER A 188 -0.34 -13.06 6.88
N PRO A 189 -1.37 -13.86 7.21
CA PRO A 189 -1.19 -15.20 7.75
C PRO A 189 -0.74 -16.20 6.67
N LYS A 190 0.23 -17.03 7.02
CA LYS A 190 0.70 -18.16 6.22
C LYS A 190 0.57 -19.44 7.04
N GLY A 191 -0.59 -20.08 6.95
CA GLY A 191 -0.96 -21.21 7.79
C GLY A 191 -1.04 -20.82 9.26
N ALA A 192 -0.13 -21.33 10.10
CA ALA A 192 -0.07 -21.00 11.54
C ALA A 192 0.89 -19.84 11.88
N ALA A 193 1.66 -19.36 10.90
CA ALA A 193 2.58 -18.23 11.07
C ALA A 193 1.98 -16.94 10.48
N PHE A 194 2.55 -15.81 10.85
CA PHE A 194 2.24 -14.50 10.25
C PHE A 194 3.50 -13.94 9.63
N ASP A 195 3.37 -13.46 8.40
CA ASP A 195 4.34 -12.56 7.80
C ASP A 195 3.96 -11.14 8.23
N THR A 196 4.91 -10.41 8.81
CA THR A 196 4.64 -9.10 9.41
C THR A 196 5.57 -8.03 8.87
N ALA A 197 5.07 -6.81 8.76
CA ALA A 197 5.85 -5.60 8.52
C ALA A 197 5.53 -4.61 9.63
N THR A 198 6.54 -4.10 10.33
CA THR A 198 6.36 -3.07 11.36
C THR A 198 6.95 -1.75 10.88
N LEU A 199 6.11 -0.71 10.82
CA LEU A 199 6.56 0.62 10.45
C LEU A 199 7.40 1.23 11.58
N PRO A 200 8.59 1.80 11.27
CA PRO A 200 9.48 2.36 12.28
C PRO A 200 8.88 3.61 12.94
N ALA A 201 9.39 3.93 14.13
CA ALA A 201 9.06 5.17 14.80
C ALA A 201 9.45 6.40 13.94
N GLY A 202 8.66 7.47 14.07
CA GLY A 202 8.75 8.67 13.26
C GLY A 202 8.01 8.59 11.92
N THR A 203 7.35 7.46 11.60
CA THR A 203 6.61 7.35 10.34
C THR A 203 5.35 8.20 10.39
N GLU A 204 5.20 9.08 9.40
CA GLU A 204 4.08 10.01 9.28
C GLU A 204 3.44 9.89 7.90
N LEU A 205 2.12 9.99 7.86
CA LEU A 205 1.35 9.98 6.62
C LEU A 205 0.56 11.29 6.48
N PRO A 206 0.67 12.02 5.36
CA PRO A 206 -0.11 13.23 5.16
C PRO A 206 -1.62 12.90 5.05
N PRO A 207 -2.49 13.92 5.11
CA PRO A 207 -3.90 13.71 4.81
C PRO A 207 -4.09 13.09 3.43
N LEU A 208 -4.92 12.04 3.34
CA LEU A 208 -5.11 11.21 2.14
C LEU A 208 -3.82 10.59 1.57
N GLY A 209 -2.74 10.59 2.34
CA GLY A 209 -1.46 10.01 1.95
C GLY A 209 -1.53 8.50 1.76
N ILE A 210 -0.55 7.97 1.05
CA ILE A 210 -0.42 6.55 0.72
C ILE A 210 0.90 6.02 1.29
N VAL A 211 0.86 4.80 1.84
CA VAL A 211 2.04 4.04 2.24
C VAL A 211 2.02 2.66 1.61
N LEU A 212 3.20 2.19 1.20
CA LEU A 212 3.39 0.90 0.57
C LEU A 212 4.11 -0.07 1.50
N VAL A 213 3.65 -1.32 1.53
CA VAL A 213 4.32 -2.43 2.21
C VAL A 213 4.57 -3.55 1.20
N ALA A 214 5.84 -3.82 0.92
CA ALA A 214 6.28 -4.76 -0.11
C ALA A 214 6.89 -6.04 0.49
N GLY A 215 7.00 -7.10 -0.31
CA GLY A 215 7.73 -8.31 0.08
C GLY A 215 9.24 -8.10 0.23
N SER A 216 9.81 -7.02 -0.32
CA SER A 216 11.24 -6.70 -0.20
C SER A 216 11.55 -5.22 -0.49
N LEU A 217 12.48 -4.63 0.29
CA LEU A 217 13.07 -3.30 0.02
C LEU A 217 14.29 -3.34 -0.89
N ALA A 218 14.74 -4.53 -1.31
CA ALA A 218 16.05 -4.68 -1.94
C ALA A 218 16.05 -4.22 -3.41
N GLY A 219 16.21 -2.90 -3.64
CA GLY A 219 16.55 -2.29 -4.93
C GLY A 219 15.67 -2.76 -6.09
N ALA A 220 16.26 -3.44 -7.07
CA ALA A 220 15.56 -3.97 -8.24
C ALA A 220 14.38 -4.90 -7.90
N ARG A 221 14.34 -5.49 -6.70
CA ARG A 221 13.23 -6.33 -6.24
C ARG A 221 11.99 -5.54 -5.84
N ALA A 222 12.14 -4.27 -5.48
CA ALA A 222 11.00 -3.38 -5.26
C ALA A 222 10.44 -2.82 -6.57
N LEU A 223 11.00 -3.20 -7.73
CA LEU A 223 10.52 -2.83 -9.07
C LEU A 223 10.17 -1.34 -9.25
N GLY A 224 10.89 -0.44 -8.59
CA GLY A 224 10.66 1.00 -8.69
C GLY A 224 9.40 1.52 -8.00
N LEU A 225 8.93 0.85 -6.93
CA LEU A 225 7.91 1.40 -6.05
C LEU A 225 8.34 2.78 -5.49
N PRO A 226 7.42 3.75 -5.42
CA PRO A 226 7.73 5.07 -4.89
C PRO A 226 7.89 5.04 -3.36
N GLU A 227 8.84 5.82 -2.86
CA GLU A 227 9.05 5.98 -1.41
C GLU A 227 7.95 6.85 -0.75
N PRO A 228 7.62 6.60 0.53
CA PRO A 228 8.20 5.59 1.41
C PRO A 228 7.64 4.17 1.19
N VAL A 229 8.52 3.18 1.14
CA VAL A 229 8.17 1.75 1.11
C VAL A 229 8.70 1.05 2.35
N TYR A 230 7.87 0.18 2.95
CA TYR A 230 8.25 -0.72 4.03
C TYR A 230 8.22 -2.16 3.54
N ALA A 231 8.85 -3.10 4.27
CA ALA A 231 8.78 -4.49 3.89
C ALA A 231 8.36 -5.42 5.01
N PHE A 232 7.73 -6.51 4.59
CA PHE A 232 7.58 -7.69 5.41
C PHE A 232 8.95 -8.27 5.79
N GLU A 233 9.01 -8.90 6.95
CA GLU A 233 10.21 -9.59 7.47
C GLU A 233 10.62 -10.79 6.62
N ARG A 234 9.72 -11.26 5.75
CA ARG A 234 9.90 -12.39 4.85
C ARG A 234 9.48 -12.01 3.44
N THR A 235 9.96 -12.81 2.49
CA THR A 235 9.59 -12.74 1.08
C THR A 235 8.43 -13.68 0.79
N ASP A 236 7.78 -13.55 -0.38
CA ASP A 236 6.77 -14.50 -0.85
C ASP A 236 5.54 -14.54 0.10
N VAL A 237 5.07 -13.34 0.43
CA VAL A 237 4.11 -13.07 1.52
C VAL A 237 2.68 -13.05 1.02
N LEU A 238 2.44 -12.41 -0.12
CA LEU A 238 1.12 -12.34 -0.71
C LEU A 238 0.97 -13.47 -1.71
N LYS A 239 -0.17 -14.14 -1.73
CA LYS A 239 -0.39 -15.30 -2.59
C LYS A 239 -1.68 -15.19 -3.34
N ASN A 240 -1.77 -15.90 -4.46
CA ASN A 240 -2.99 -15.93 -5.25
C ASN A 240 -3.99 -17.01 -4.76
N ASP A 241 -3.72 -17.72 -3.66
CA ASP A 241 -4.62 -18.72 -3.06
C ASP A 241 -5.62 -18.12 -2.05
N GLY A 242 -5.58 -16.80 -1.86
CA GLY A 242 -6.48 -16.07 -0.98
C GLY A 242 -5.92 -15.96 0.44
N ASP A 243 -6.05 -14.79 1.03
CA ASP A 243 -5.52 -14.53 2.36
C ASP A 243 -6.25 -13.37 3.07
N ARG A 244 -5.88 -13.11 4.33
CA ARG A 244 -6.32 -11.96 5.12
C ARG A 244 -5.17 -11.02 5.42
N ILE A 245 -5.24 -9.80 4.90
CA ILE A 245 -4.32 -8.75 5.32
C ILE A 245 -4.94 -7.97 6.47
N THR A 246 -4.19 -7.79 7.56
CA THR A 246 -4.62 -7.01 8.73
C THR A 246 -3.66 -5.85 8.99
N VAL A 247 -4.19 -4.65 9.18
CA VAL A 247 -3.43 -3.44 9.56
C VAL A 247 -3.77 -3.09 10.99
N ARG A 248 -2.77 -3.01 11.87
CA ARG A 248 -2.95 -2.83 13.33
C ARG A 248 -2.10 -1.70 13.89
N ALA A 249 -2.63 -1.00 14.89
CA ALA A 249 -1.89 -0.09 15.75
C ALA A 249 -1.99 -0.60 17.20
N GLY A 250 -0.92 -1.21 17.70
CA GLY A 250 -0.96 -1.94 18.96
C GLY A 250 -1.96 -3.12 18.89
N THR A 251 -3.00 -3.09 19.73
CA THR A 251 -4.06 -4.12 19.72
C THR A 251 -5.26 -3.76 18.85
N THR A 252 -5.31 -2.53 18.34
CA THR A 252 -6.44 -2.03 17.55
C THR A 252 -6.28 -2.45 16.09
N VAL A 253 -7.27 -3.16 15.54
CA VAL A 253 -7.37 -3.37 14.09
C VAL A 253 -7.84 -2.07 13.45
N ILE A 254 -6.99 -1.49 12.64
CA ILE A 254 -7.28 -0.26 11.89
C ILE A 254 -8.04 -0.62 10.61
N ASP A 255 -7.55 -1.63 9.89
CA ASP A 255 -8.21 -2.17 8.72
C ASP A 255 -7.96 -3.68 8.57
N GLN A 256 -8.86 -4.36 7.86
CA GLN A 256 -8.73 -5.76 7.48
C GLN A 256 -9.29 -5.95 6.07
N LEU A 257 -8.64 -6.80 5.28
CA LEU A 257 -9.10 -7.20 3.97
C LEU A 257 -8.89 -8.70 3.77
N ASP A 258 -9.99 -9.44 3.66
CA ASP A 258 -10.00 -10.83 3.23
C ASP A 258 -10.12 -10.86 1.70
N TYR A 259 -9.15 -11.44 0.99
CA TYR A 259 -9.18 -11.58 -0.47
C TYR A 259 -9.32 -13.05 -0.90
N PRO A 260 -10.10 -13.34 -1.96
CA PRO A 260 -10.34 -14.70 -2.41
C PRO A 260 -9.12 -15.27 -3.14
N PRO A 261 -9.07 -16.59 -3.36
CA PRO A 261 -8.16 -17.18 -4.33
C PRO A 261 -8.45 -16.61 -5.73
N PHE A 262 -7.38 -16.32 -6.47
CA PHE A 262 -7.39 -15.85 -7.84
C PHE A 262 -6.71 -16.86 -8.76
N SER A 263 -7.47 -17.42 -9.70
CA SER A 263 -6.95 -18.29 -10.77
C SER A 263 -6.60 -17.51 -12.05
N ASN A 264 -7.07 -16.28 -12.18
CA ASN A 264 -7.05 -15.49 -13.43
C ASN A 264 -6.23 -14.19 -13.34
N VAL A 265 -5.56 -13.93 -12.21
CA VAL A 265 -4.68 -12.76 -12.09
C VAL A 265 -3.38 -13.08 -12.82
N THR A 266 -3.15 -12.37 -13.92
CA THR A 266 -1.87 -12.43 -14.62
C THR A 266 -0.79 -11.86 -13.70
N PRO A 267 0.39 -12.51 -13.57
CA PRO A 267 1.50 -11.93 -12.84
C PRO A 267 1.85 -10.54 -13.36
N ALA A 268 2.48 -9.73 -12.50
CA ALA A 268 2.84 -8.34 -12.76
C ALA A 268 1.66 -7.38 -12.90
N ARG A 269 0.50 -7.72 -12.32
CA ARG A 269 -0.70 -6.89 -12.35
C ARG A 269 -1.38 -6.84 -11.00
N SER A 270 -1.63 -5.63 -10.53
CA SER A 270 -2.33 -5.39 -9.28
C SER A 270 -3.85 -5.41 -9.46
N ILE A 271 -4.52 -5.54 -8.33
CA ILE A 271 -5.97 -5.42 -8.16
C ILE A 271 -6.20 -4.22 -7.26
N ALA A 272 -7.02 -3.28 -7.70
CA ALA A 272 -7.28 -2.02 -7.03
C ALA A 272 -8.76 -1.85 -6.67
N PHE A 273 -9.00 -1.23 -5.53
CA PHE A 273 -10.29 -0.70 -5.14
C PHE A 273 -10.42 0.72 -5.70
N PRO A 274 -11.45 1.02 -6.51
CA PRO A 274 -11.60 2.33 -7.13
C PRO A 274 -11.74 3.45 -6.10
N ALA A 275 -11.03 4.55 -6.31
CA ALA A 275 -11.08 5.72 -5.42
C ALA A 275 -12.48 6.35 -5.33
N ASN A 276 -13.32 6.13 -6.35
CA ASN A 276 -14.71 6.59 -6.40
C ASN A 276 -15.73 5.61 -5.80
N CYS A 277 -15.32 4.46 -5.27
CA CYS A 277 -16.23 3.55 -4.59
C CYS A 277 -16.49 3.94 -3.12
N PRO A 278 -17.72 3.73 -2.60
CA PRO A 278 -17.99 3.84 -1.17
C PRO A 278 -17.16 2.83 -0.37
N ALA A 279 -16.54 3.25 0.73
CA ALA A 279 -15.72 2.34 1.56
C ALA A 279 -16.50 1.14 2.11
N ALA A 280 -17.82 1.27 2.31
CA ALA A 280 -18.68 0.21 2.83
C ALA A 280 -18.79 -1.01 1.89
N VAL A 281 -18.47 -0.87 0.60
CA VAL A 281 -18.51 -1.98 -0.36
C VAL A 281 -17.13 -2.60 -0.61
N ARG A 282 -16.11 -2.23 0.17
CA ARG A 282 -14.73 -2.71 -0.04
C ARG A 282 -14.56 -4.22 0.19
N SER A 283 -15.45 -4.85 0.95
CA SER A 283 -15.47 -6.31 1.10
C SER A 283 -16.12 -7.04 -0.08
N ASP A 284 -16.77 -6.32 -1.00
CA ASP A 284 -17.36 -6.89 -2.22
C ASP A 284 -16.30 -6.92 -3.33
N TRP A 285 -15.71 -8.09 -3.56
CA TRP A 285 -14.67 -8.30 -4.57
C TRP A 285 -15.14 -8.08 -6.01
N SER A 286 -16.45 -8.01 -6.26
CA SER A 286 -16.95 -7.58 -7.58
C SER A 286 -16.71 -6.09 -7.86
N ARG A 287 -16.40 -5.29 -6.82
CA ARG A 287 -16.07 -3.86 -6.91
C ARG A 287 -14.58 -3.60 -7.09
N TRP A 288 -13.75 -4.61 -6.92
CA TRP A 288 -12.31 -4.51 -7.18
C TRP A 288 -12.05 -4.80 -8.65
N SER A 289 -11.01 -4.19 -9.21
CA SER A 289 -10.69 -4.32 -10.62
C SER A 289 -9.20 -4.45 -10.85
N LEU A 290 -8.85 -5.14 -11.93
CA LEU A 290 -7.48 -5.19 -12.41
C LEU A 290 -7.05 -3.79 -12.88
N THR A 291 -5.85 -3.38 -12.49
CA THR A 291 -5.25 -2.13 -12.95
C THR A 291 -4.68 -2.27 -14.36
N PHE A 292 -4.56 -1.15 -15.07
CA PHE A 292 -4.06 -1.09 -16.46
C PHE A 292 -2.92 -0.09 -16.64
N SER A 293 -2.74 0.83 -15.69
CA SER A 293 -1.63 1.78 -15.68
C SER A 293 -0.31 1.04 -15.60
N THR A 294 0.63 1.42 -16.45
CA THR A 294 1.97 0.86 -16.40
C THR A 294 2.79 1.65 -15.38
N TYR A 295 3.52 0.96 -14.50
CA TYR A 295 4.50 1.61 -13.64
C TYR A 295 5.92 1.02 -13.84
N ALA A 296 6.91 1.78 -13.40
CA ALA A 296 8.33 1.48 -13.58
C ALA A 296 8.73 1.22 -15.05
N SER A 297 9.51 0.18 -15.33
CA SER A 297 10.02 -0.16 -16.67
C SER A 297 8.96 -0.61 -17.68
N GLY A 298 7.67 -0.47 -17.35
CA GLY A 298 6.54 -0.77 -18.24
C GLY A 298 6.10 -2.23 -18.22
N ALA A 299 6.79 -3.11 -17.49
CA ALA A 299 6.41 -4.52 -17.34
C ALA A 299 5.28 -4.73 -16.32
N GLN A 300 5.21 -3.89 -15.29
CA GLN A 300 4.23 -4.01 -14.21
C GLN A 300 2.97 -3.16 -14.50
N ARG A 301 1.84 -3.58 -13.96
CA ARG A 301 0.54 -2.90 -14.04
C ARG A 301 0.05 -2.59 -12.62
N GLY A 302 -0.27 -1.33 -12.36
CA GLY A 302 -0.67 -0.81 -11.05
C GLY A 302 -0.47 0.69 -10.92
N THR A 303 -0.92 1.22 -9.80
CA THR A 303 -0.87 2.65 -9.46
C THR A 303 -0.17 2.92 -8.12
N PRO A 304 0.96 2.25 -7.80
CA PRO A 304 1.55 2.33 -6.47
C PRO A 304 1.86 3.78 -6.08
N GLY A 305 1.38 4.18 -4.90
CA GLY A 305 1.60 5.53 -4.36
C GLY A 305 0.77 6.61 -5.05
N ARG A 306 -0.27 6.25 -5.80
CA ARG A 306 -1.16 7.18 -6.52
C ARG A 306 -2.61 6.74 -6.37
N ASP A 307 -3.54 7.65 -6.62
CA ASP A 307 -4.96 7.31 -6.64
C ASP A 307 -5.28 6.29 -7.75
N ASN A 308 -6.10 5.29 -7.39
CA ASN A 308 -6.62 4.24 -8.28
C ASN A 308 -7.65 4.78 -9.29
N VAL A 309 -7.21 5.62 -10.21
CA VAL A 309 -8.05 6.30 -11.20
C VAL A 309 -8.19 5.54 -12.53
N ASP A 310 -7.44 4.45 -12.70
CA ASP A 310 -7.51 3.57 -13.88
C ASP A 310 -8.49 2.40 -13.72
N VAL A 311 -9.14 2.34 -12.56
CA VAL A 311 -10.26 1.46 -12.24
C VAL A 311 -11.47 2.31 -11.88
N THR A 312 -12.67 1.75 -11.99
CA THR A 312 -13.92 2.49 -11.76
C THR A 312 -14.90 1.63 -10.96
N CYS A 313 -15.62 2.27 -10.04
CA CYS A 313 -16.75 1.65 -9.37
C CYS A 313 -17.88 1.37 -10.37
N TYR A 314 -18.15 0.10 -10.67
CA TYR A 314 -19.34 -0.38 -11.37
C TYR A 314 -20.30 -0.97 -10.37
#